data_AF-A0A550G4T4-F1
#
_entry.id   AF-A0A550G4T4-F1
#
_cell.length_a   1.000
_cell.length_b   1.000
_cell.length_c   1.000
_cell.angle_alpha   90.00
_cell.angle_beta   90.00
_cell.angle_gamma   90.00
#
_symmetry.space_group_name_H-M   'P 1'
#
loop_
_entity.id
_entity.type
_entity.pdbx_description
1 polymer ?
#
loop_
_entity_poly.entity_id
_entity_poly.type
_entity_poly.pdbx_seq_one_letter_code
_entity_poly.pdbx_strand_id
1 'polypeptide(L)'
;MPVLIISDPETGTSQKVELEDSRMGPLVGRRIGETIDGTIANLAGHQLLLTGGTDKDGIPMRPDVHGSAKSRFILSGGVGYKPKKRGERRRVVV
;
A
#
# COMPACT_ATOMS: atom_id res chain seq x y z
N MET A 1 -10.31 -11.42 -5.35
CA MET A 1 -9.92 -10.45 -6.39
C MET A 1 -9.24 -9.26 -5.73
N PRO A 2 -7.91 -9.30 -5.62
CA PRO A 2 -7.10 -8.14 -5.25
C PRO A 2 -7.29 -7.02 -6.26
N VAL A 3 -7.28 -5.79 -5.75
CA VAL A 3 -7.42 -4.57 -6.57
C VAL A 3 -6.10 -3.83 -6.52
N LEU A 4 -5.59 -3.49 -7.70
CA LEU A 4 -4.44 -2.62 -7.87
C LEU A 4 -4.91 -1.25 -8.36
N ILE A 5 -4.47 -0.19 -7.70
CA ILE A 5 -4.70 1.20 -8.15
C ILE A 5 -3.41 1.72 -8.73
N ILE A 6 -3.45 2.09 -10.00
CA ILE A 6 -2.30 2.60 -10.74
C ILE A 6 -2.54 4.08 -10.94
N SER A 7 -1.68 4.89 -10.34
CA SER A 7 -1.74 6.34 -10.45
C SER A 7 -0.63 6.81 -11.39
N ASP A 8 -1.00 7.56 -12.41
CA ASP A 8 -0.06 8.23 -13.29
C ASP A 8 0.15 9.67 -12.80
N PRO A 9 1.36 10.02 -12.33
CA PRO A 9 1.65 11.36 -11.81
C PRO A 9 1.68 12.43 -12.90
N GLU A 10 1.91 12.09 -14.17
CA GLU A 10 1.98 13.08 -15.25
C GLU A 10 0.59 13.54 -15.67
N THR A 11 -0.34 12.58 -15.81
CA THR A 11 -1.74 12.89 -16.17
C THR A 11 -2.61 13.18 -14.96
N GLY A 12 -2.16 12.84 -13.75
CA GLY A 12 -2.95 12.95 -12.51
C GLY A 12 -4.15 12.00 -12.47
N THR A 13 -4.14 10.96 -13.32
CA THR A 13 -5.24 9.98 -13.40
C THR A 13 -4.92 8.73 -12.61
N SER A 14 -5.97 8.06 -12.11
CA SER A 14 -5.85 6.78 -11.43
C SER A 14 -6.74 5.73 -12.08
N GLN A 15 -6.20 4.56 -12.36
CA GLN A 15 -6.91 3.44 -12.96
C GLN A 15 -7.02 2.30 -11.95
N LYS A 16 -8.20 1.70 -11.87
CA LYS A 16 -8.46 0.51 -11.06
C LYS A 16 -8.27 -0.72 -11.95
N VAL A 17 -7.36 -1.60 -11.57
CA VAL A 17 -7.12 -2.88 -12.24
C VAL A 17 -7.44 -4.00 -11.28
N GLU A 18 -8.34 -4.89 -11.68
CA GLU A 18 -8.67 -6.09 -10.92
C GLU A 18 -7.74 -7.22 -11.35
N LEU A 19 -7.04 -7.81 -10.39
CA LEU A 19 -6.05 -8.86 -10.64
C LEU A 19 -6.62 -10.22 -10.21
N GLU A 20 -6.24 -11.25 -10.95
CA GLU A 20 -6.41 -12.64 -10.53
C GLU A 20 -5.37 -13.01 -9.47
N ASP A 21 -5.73 -13.89 -8.55
CA ASP A 21 -4.85 -14.34 -7.47
C ASP A 21 -3.55 -15.00 -8.00
N SER A 22 -3.59 -15.58 -9.21
CA SER A 22 -2.46 -16.18 -9.92
C SER A 22 -1.34 -15.17 -10.24
N ARG A 23 -1.69 -13.89 -10.47
CA ARG A 23 -0.75 -12.83 -10.84
C ARG A 23 -0.16 -12.10 -9.63
N MET A 24 -0.55 -12.48 -8.41
CA MET A 24 -0.08 -11.83 -7.17
C MET A 24 1.33 -12.25 -6.74
N GLY A 25 1.83 -13.40 -7.22
CA GLY A 25 3.13 -13.95 -6.81
C GLY A 25 4.27 -12.92 -6.78
N PRO A 26 4.46 -12.09 -7.81
CA PRO A 26 5.53 -11.08 -7.85
C PRO A 26 5.38 -9.93 -6.83
N LEU A 27 4.17 -9.66 -6.34
CA LEU A 27 3.88 -8.60 -5.35
C LEU A 27 4.17 -9.07 -3.92
N VAL A 28 4.10 -10.38 -3.67
CA VAL A 28 4.30 -10.95 -2.34
C VAL A 28 5.78 -10.87 -1.95
N GLY A 29 6.05 -10.34 -0.76
CA GLY A 29 7.40 -10.21 -0.21
C GLY A 29 8.16 -8.96 -0.64
N ARG A 30 7.58 -8.13 -1.52
CA ARG A 30 8.12 -6.82 -1.89
C ARG A 30 7.83 -5.78 -0.81
N ARG A 31 8.66 -4.74 -0.76
CA ARG A 31 8.50 -3.64 0.21
C ARG A 31 7.84 -2.42 -0.43
N ILE A 32 7.20 -1.60 0.39
CA ILE A 32 6.78 -0.26 -0.02
C ILE A 32 8.04 0.57 -0.33
N GLY A 33 8.05 1.26 -1.46
CA GLY A 33 9.19 1.97 -2.01
C GLY A 33 9.99 1.16 -3.04
N GLU A 34 9.61 -0.10 -3.28
CA GLU A 34 10.26 -0.95 -4.28
C GLU A 34 9.58 -0.84 -5.65
N THR A 35 10.38 -0.97 -6.70
CA THR A 35 9.94 -0.91 -8.09
C THR A 35 9.73 -2.32 -8.65
N ILE A 36 8.61 -2.53 -9.34
CA ILE A 36 8.25 -3.78 -10.00
C ILE A 36 7.94 -3.54 -11.48
N ASP A 37 7.95 -4.62 -12.26
CA ASP A 37 7.57 -4.57 -13.67
C ASP A 37 6.05 -4.40 -13.84
N GLY A 38 5.64 -3.45 -14.68
CA GLY A 38 4.25 -3.11 -14.98
C GLY A 38 3.51 -4.18 -15.77
N THR A 39 4.21 -5.20 -16.29
CA THR A 39 3.62 -6.35 -16.97
C THR A 39 2.51 -7.04 -16.14
N ILE A 40 2.60 -7.01 -14.80
CA ILE A 40 1.58 -7.58 -13.88
C ILE A 40 0.21 -6.94 -14.11
N ALA A 41 0.19 -5.65 -14.43
CA ALA A 41 -1.02 -4.87 -14.66
C ALA A 41 -1.29 -4.58 -16.15
N ASN A 42 -0.70 -5.37 -17.05
CA ASN A 42 -0.74 -5.18 -18.51
C ASN A 42 -0.13 -3.84 -18.99
N LEU A 43 0.74 -3.22 -18.18
CA LEU A 43 1.51 -2.03 -18.55
C LEU A 43 2.94 -2.45 -18.93
N ALA A 44 3.06 -3.21 -20.00
CA ALA A 44 4.35 -3.68 -20.48
C ALA A 44 5.28 -2.49 -20.80
N GLY A 45 6.55 -2.59 -20.38
CA GLY A 45 7.55 -1.54 -20.58
C GLY A 45 7.52 -0.40 -19.55
N HIS A 46 6.59 -0.42 -18.60
CA HIS A 46 6.55 0.55 -17.50
C HIS A 46 7.05 -0.07 -16.20
N GLN A 47 7.62 0.77 -15.35
CA GLN A 47 8.00 0.41 -14.00
C GLN A 47 6.99 1.00 -13.01
N LEU A 48 6.50 0.16 -12.10
CA LEU A 48 5.54 0.57 -11.08
C LEU A 48 6.24 0.68 -9.72
N LEU A 49 6.03 1.81 -9.04
CA LEU A 49 6.49 2.00 -7.67
C LEU A 49 5.39 1.58 -6.69
N LEU A 50 5.71 0.69 -5.75
CA LEU A 50 4.80 0.33 -4.67
C LEU A 50 4.77 1.46 -3.63
N THR A 51 3.70 2.26 -3.62
CA THR A 51 3.57 3.41 -2.71
C THR A 51 2.83 3.09 -1.41
N GLY A 52 2.02 2.03 -1.38
CA GLY A 52 1.28 1.62 -0.21
C GLY A 52 0.29 0.50 -0.49
N GLY A 53 -0.57 0.22 0.48
CA GLY A 53 -1.59 -0.80 0.39
C GLY A 53 -2.51 -0.80 1.59
N THR A 54 -3.62 -1.52 1.46
CA THR A 54 -4.61 -1.67 2.52
C THR A 54 -4.96 -3.15 2.64
N ASP A 55 -5.03 -3.64 3.87
CA ASP A 55 -5.49 -5.00 4.14
C ASP A 55 -7.03 -5.12 3.99
N LYS A 56 -7.55 -6.34 3.99
CA LYS A 56 -8.99 -6.66 3.92
C LYS A 56 -9.84 -5.90 4.95
N ASP A 57 -9.28 -5.67 6.14
CA ASP A 57 -9.97 -4.97 7.24
C ASP A 57 -9.89 -3.44 7.14
N GLY A 58 -9.32 -2.88 6.08
CA GLY A 58 -9.11 -1.44 5.92
C GLY A 58 -7.88 -0.91 6.67
N ILE A 59 -6.99 -1.79 7.15
CA ILE A 59 -5.77 -1.42 7.86
C ILE A 59 -4.72 -0.98 6.83
N PRO A 60 -4.19 0.26 6.93
CA PRO A 60 -3.20 0.75 5.98
C PRO A 60 -1.81 0.19 6.31
N MET A 61 -1.08 -0.21 5.27
CA MET A 61 0.31 -0.59 5.39
C MET A 61 1.17 0.65 5.62
N ARG A 62 2.15 0.54 6.53
CA ARG A 62 3.05 1.64 6.88
C ARG A 62 4.48 1.31 6.45
N PRO A 63 5.17 2.19 5.69
CA PRO A 63 6.47 1.88 5.10
C PRO A 63 7.60 1.67 6.12
N ASP A 64 7.44 2.14 7.36
CA ASP A 64 8.44 1.95 8.41
C ASP A 64 8.24 0.65 9.23
N VAL A 65 7.07 0.01 9.10
CA VAL A 65 6.78 -1.26 9.76
C VAL A 65 7.30 -2.39 8.89
N HIS A 66 8.22 -3.16 9.45
CA HIS A 66 8.81 -4.31 8.79
C HIS A 66 8.00 -5.56 9.09
N GLY A 67 7.87 -6.42 8.08
CA GLY A 67 7.17 -7.70 8.19
C GLY A 67 5.74 -7.64 7.65
N SER A 68 5.15 -8.81 7.45
CA SER A 68 3.81 -8.99 6.88
C SER A 68 2.70 -9.07 7.94
N ALA A 69 3.05 -9.11 9.23
CA ALA A 69 2.11 -9.28 10.32
C ALA A 69 1.60 -7.93 10.86
N LYS A 70 0.31 -7.89 11.20
CA LYS A 70 -0.34 -6.76 11.88
C LYS A 70 0.35 -6.46 13.19
N SER A 71 0.73 -5.21 13.38
CA SER A 71 1.45 -4.75 14.56
C SER A 71 0.70 -3.60 15.23
N ARG A 72 0.78 -3.53 16.56
CA ARG A 72 0.11 -2.48 17.34
C ARG A 72 1.11 -1.48 17.85
N PHE A 73 1.02 -0.23 17.38
CA PHE A 73 1.90 0.85 17.80
C PHE A 73 1.11 1.98 18.45
N ILE A 74 1.77 2.71 19.36
CA ILE A 74 1.23 3.96 19.91
C ILE A 74 1.66 5.11 19.01
N LEU A 75 0.74 5.58 18.17
CA LEU A 75 0.98 6.65 17.21
C LEU A 75 0.54 7.99 17.78
N SER A 76 1.33 9.04 17.52
CA SER A 76 0.96 10.44 17.74
C SER A 76 0.37 11.09 16.48
N GLY A 77 0.51 10.46 15.32
CA GLY A 77 -0.06 10.89 14.05
C GLY A 77 0.58 10.18 12.85
N GLY A 78 0.13 10.53 11.64
CA GLY A 78 0.66 10.01 10.38
C GLY A 78 -0.23 8.94 9.73
N VAL A 79 0.40 8.01 9.01
CA VAL A 79 -0.29 6.91 8.32
C VAL A 79 -1.00 6.02 9.34
N GLY A 80 -2.30 5.79 9.13
CA GLY A 80 -3.15 5.01 10.03
C GLY A 80 -3.73 5.78 11.23
N TYR A 81 -3.25 7.00 11.54
CA TYR A 81 -3.81 7.77 12.65
C TYR A 81 -3.75 9.29 12.43
N LYS A 82 -4.92 9.92 12.40
CA LYS A 82 -5.07 11.39 12.35
C LYS A 82 -5.56 11.90 13.72
N PRO A 83 -4.67 12.48 14.56
CA PRO A 83 -5.05 12.97 15.88
C PRO A 83 -6.01 14.17 15.75
N LYS A 84 -6.97 14.28 16.68
CA LYS A 84 -7.91 15.42 16.71
C LYS A 84 -7.45 16.49 17.70
N LYS A 85 -6.77 16.09 18.77
CA LYS A 85 -6.24 16.99 19.79
C LYS A 85 -4.72 17.01 19.78
N ARG A 86 -4.14 18.16 20.12
CA ARG A 86 -2.69 18.30 20.28
C ARG A 86 -2.22 17.40 21.43
N GLY A 87 -1.21 16.57 21.17
CA GLY A 87 -0.65 15.64 22.15
C GLY A 87 -1.42 14.31 22.29
N GLU A 88 -2.47 14.09 21.50
CA GLU A 88 -3.20 12.82 21.50
C GLU A 88 -2.32 11.69 20.95
N ARG A 89 -2.32 10.56 21.66
CA ARG A 89 -1.67 9.33 21.20
C ARG A 89 -2.65 8.18 21.33
N ARG A 90 -2.70 7.33 20.32
CA ARG A 90 -3.59 6.17 20.32
C ARG A 90 -2.83 4.92 19.91
N ARG A 91 -3.16 3.80 20.56
CA ARG A 91 -2.74 2.48 20.09
C ARG A 91 -3.57 2.09 18.87
N VAL A 92 -2.91 1.99 17.73
CA VAL A 92 -3.52 1.70 16.42
C VAL A 92 -2.86 0.45 15.85
N VAL A 93 -3.64 -0.34 15.11
CA VAL A 93 -3.14 -1.47 14.34
C VAL A 93 -2.75 -0.96 12.96
N VAL A 94 -1.52 -1.26 12.54
CA VAL A 94 -0.98 -1.03 11.19
C VAL A 94 -0.34 -2.30 10.68
#